data_AF-A0A268HC72-F1
#
_entry.id   AF-A0A268HC72-F1
#
_cell.length_a   1.000
_cell.length_b   1.000
_cell.length_c   1.000
_cell.angle_alpha   90.00
_cell.angle_beta   90.00
_cell.angle_gamma   90.00
#
_symmetry.space_group_name_H-M   'P 1'
#
loop_
_entity.id
_entity.type
_entity.pdbx_description
1 polymer ?
#
loop_
_entity_poly.entity_id
_entity_poly.type
_entity_poly.pdbx_seq_one_letter_code
_entity_poly.pdbx_strand_id
1 'polypeptide(L)'
;MSRSTPDQHPNMYKIKDQTWNQVWSTQFCSLTVEEQIEDVVRVYEEQFSLILEDLLSRPKTTPNLVEGAALLPLKVASLLSDLSHAIWMVPTPEFQVENYKERDWIYRILD
;
A
#
# COMPACT_ATOMS: atom_id res chain seq x y z
N MET A 1 4.58 4.22 11.58
CA MET A 1 3.36 5.02 11.27
C MET A 1 3.21 6.14 12.29
N SER A 2 4.16 7.08 12.36
CA SER A 2 4.24 8.05 13.47
C SER A 2 3.15 9.13 13.47
N ARG A 3 2.52 9.40 12.31
CA ARG A 3 1.41 10.36 12.15
C ARG A 3 0.03 9.74 12.34
N SER A 4 -0.09 8.41 12.48
CA SER A 4 -1.39 7.79 12.65
C SER A 4 -1.96 8.10 14.03
N THR A 5 -3.27 8.28 14.08
CA THR A 5 -4.05 8.57 15.29
C THR A 5 -5.22 7.60 15.36
N PRO A 6 -5.69 7.20 16.56
CA PRO A 6 -6.81 6.26 16.66
C PRO A 6 -8.09 6.77 15.99
N ASP A 7 -8.34 8.08 16.03
CA ASP A 7 -9.59 8.67 15.54
C ASP A 7 -9.62 8.80 14.01
N GLN A 8 -8.48 9.11 13.38
CA GLN A 8 -8.42 9.34 11.93
C GLN A 8 -7.84 8.15 11.16
N HIS A 9 -7.04 7.32 11.84
CA HIS A 9 -6.29 6.22 11.22
C HIS A 9 -6.38 4.94 12.08
N PRO A 10 -7.58 4.45 12.45
CA PRO A 10 -7.73 3.32 13.35
C PRO A 10 -7.04 2.05 12.85
N ASN A 11 -7.03 1.77 11.54
CA ASN A 11 -6.42 0.57 10.98
C ASN A 11 -4.88 0.66 10.97
N MET A 12 -4.31 1.79 10.55
CA MET A 12 -2.88 2.05 10.65
C MET A 12 -2.42 2.06 12.11
N TYR A 13 -3.21 2.65 13.01
CA TYR A 13 -2.88 2.73 14.43
C TYR A 13 -2.83 1.35 15.08
N LYS A 14 -3.77 0.45 14.74
CA LYS A 14 -3.82 -0.94 15.22
C LYS A 14 -2.51 -1.71 14.98
N ILE A 15 -1.86 -1.47 13.84
CA ILE A 15 -0.64 -2.19 13.43
C ILE A 15 0.65 -1.38 13.60
N LYS A 16 0.59 -0.17 14.18
CA LYS A 16 1.72 0.78 14.17
C LYS A 16 2.99 0.29 14.85
N ASP A 17 2.84 -0.60 15.83
CA ASP A 17 3.92 -1.19 16.63
C ASP A 17 4.25 -2.63 16.21
N GLN A 18 3.61 -3.13 15.13
CA GLN A 18 3.83 -4.45 14.58
C GLN A 18 4.82 -4.39 13.42
N THR A 19 5.60 -5.46 13.25
CA THR A 19 6.46 -5.66 12.09
C THR A 19 5.66 -6.20 10.90
N TRP A 20 6.15 -6.03 9.67
CA TRP A 20 5.49 -6.57 8.47
C TRP A 20 5.19 -8.07 8.56
N ASN A 21 6.10 -8.85 9.14
CA ASN A 21 5.91 -10.28 9.34
C ASN A 21 4.75 -10.57 10.30
N GLN A 22 4.58 -9.77 11.35
CA GLN A 22 3.48 -9.97 12.31
C GLN A 22 2.11 -9.65 11.70
N VAL A 23 2.05 -8.73 10.73
CA VAL A 23 0.78 -8.32 10.13
C VAL A 23 0.38 -9.23 8.96
N TRP A 24 1.33 -9.63 8.09
CA TRP A 24 1.02 -10.21 6.78
C TRP A 24 1.68 -11.55 6.46
N SER A 25 2.47 -12.13 7.37
CA SER A 25 3.03 -13.46 7.14
C SER A 25 2.03 -14.52 7.58
N THR A 26 1.75 -15.50 6.73
CA THR A 26 0.96 -16.69 7.10
C THR A 26 1.56 -17.49 8.27
N GLN A 27 2.85 -17.28 8.59
CA GLN A 27 3.50 -17.88 9.74
C GLN A 27 3.07 -17.23 11.08
N PHE A 28 2.74 -15.94 11.08
CA PHE A 28 2.46 -15.16 12.29
C PHE A 28 1.06 -14.54 12.31
N CYS A 29 0.41 -14.46 11.17
CA CYS A 29 -0.94 -13.95 10.96
C CYS A 29 -1.88 -15.13 10.72
N SER A 30 -2.92 -15.23 11.55
CA SER A 30 -3.93 -16.29 11.46
C SER A 30 -5.10 -15.94 10.52
N LEU A 31 -5.08 -14.74 9.92
CA LEU A 31 -6.11 -14.29 9.00
C LEU A 31 -5.99 -15.00 7.65
N THR A 32 -7.13 -15.24 6.99
CA THR A 32 -7.11 -15.75 5.61
C THR A 32 -6.51 -14.70 4.65
N VAL A 33 -6.15 -15.12 3.44
CA VAL A 33 -5.61 -14.19 2.43
C VAL A 33 -6.62 -13.11 2.09
N GLU A 34 -7.91 -13.44 2.02
CA GLU A 34 -9.00 -12.51 1.76
C GLU A 34 -9.11 -11.45 2.86
N GLU A 35 -9.11 -11.88 4.13
CA GLU A 35 -9.12 -10.97 5.28
C GLU A 35 -7.88 -10.06 5.29
N GLN A 36 -6.72 -10.61 4.94
CA GLN A 36 -5.49 -9.83 4.82
C GLN A 36 -5.59 -8.75 3.73
N ILE A 37 -6.14 -9.10 2.55
CA ILE A 37 -6.34 -8.13 1.47
C ILE A 37 -7.28 -7.01 1.93
N GLU A 38 -8.38 -7.32 2.61
CA GLU A 38 -9.30 -6.32 3.14
C GLU A 38 -8.63 -5.38 4.15
N ASP A 39 -7.86 -5.93 5.10
CA ASP A 39 -7.15 -5.13 6.10
C ASP A 39 -6.06 -4.25 5.45
N VAL A 40 -5.32 -4.75 4.45
CA VAL A 40 -4.34 -3.95 3.68
C VAL A 40 -5.04 -2.77 3.01
N VAL A 41 -6.18 -3.02 2.34
CA VAL A 41 -6.92 -1.97 1.64
C VAL A 41 -7.36 -0.89 2.62
N ARG A 42 -7.89 -1.25 3.80
CA ARG A 42 -8.28 -0.27 4.83
C ARG A 42 -7.10 0.57 5.33
N VAL A 43 -5.94 -0.06 5.53
CA VAL A 43 -4.70 0.65 5.89
C VAL A 43 -4.29 1.63 4.78
N TYR A 44 -4.41 1.23 3.51
CA TYR A 44 -4.11 2.09 2.37
C TYR A 44 -5.09 3.24 2.19
N GLU A 45 -6.38 3.05 2.48
CA GLU A 45 -7.35 4.14 2.46
C GLU A 45 -6.98 5.25 3.46
N GLU A 46 -6.53 4.87 4.66
CA GLU A 46 -6.06 5.81 5.68
C GLU A 46 -4.73 6.45 5.28
N GLN A 47 -3.78 5.66 4.77
CA GLN A 47 -2.47 6.14 4.34
C GLN A 47 -2.59 7.14 3.17
N PHE A 48 -3.57 6.95 2.28
CA PHE A 48 -3.81 7.84 1.14
C PHE A 48 -4.06 9.29 1.57
N SER A 49 -4.83 9.50 2.65
CA SER A 49 -5.09 10.84 3.18
C SER A 49 -3.80 11.55 3.60
N LEU A 50 -2.89 10.83 4.27
CA LEU A 50 -1.59 11.37 4.67
C LEU A 50 -0.69 11.69 3.47
N ILE A 51 -0.72 10.85 2.43
CA ILE A 51 -0.02 11.11 1.17
C ILE A 51 -0.56 12.39 0.52
N LEU A 52 -1.88 12.54 0.46
CA LEU A 52 -2.51 13.72 -0.14
C LEU A 52 -2.16 15.01 0.61
N GLU A 53 -2.15 14.99 1.94
CA GLU A 53 -1.68 16.10 2.78
C GLU A 53 -0.25 16.51 2.40
N ASP A 54 0.64 15.53 2.28
CA ASP A 54 2.04 15.79 1.93
C ASP A 54 2.15 16.40 0.54
N LEU A 55 1.40 15.91 -0.45
CA LEU A 55 1.39 16.46 -1.81
C LEU A 55 0.86 17.90 -1.86
N LEU A 56 -0.21 18.20 -1.12
CA LEU A 56 -0.81 19.53 -1.06
C LEU A 56 0.11 20.56 -0.40
N SER A 57 1.02 20.13 0.48
CA SER A 57 2.02 20.99 1.12
C SER A 57 3.18 21.38 0.20
N ARG A 58 3.34 20.71 -0.96
CA ARG A 58 4.47 20.94 -1.87
C ARG A 58 4.23 22.13 -2.80
N PRO A 59 5.28 22.88 -3.17
CA PRO A 59 5.17 23.91 -4.21
C PRO A 59 4.65 23.35 -5.54
N LYS A 60 3.71 24.04 -6.17
CA LYS A 60 3.10 23.64 -7.46
C LYS A 60 3.93 24.02 -8.69
N THR A 61 5.22 24.24 -8.51
CA THR A 61 6.13 24.74 -9.55
C THR A 61 6.65 23.64 -10.47
N THR A 62 6.55 22.37 -10.06
CA THR A 62 6.97 21.21 -10.84
C THR A 62 5.95 20.07 -10.73
N PRO A 63 5.74 19.26 -11.79
CA PRO A 63 4.93 18.05 -11.70
C PRO A 63 5.47 17.10 -10.62
N ASN A 64 4.58 16.48 -9.84
CA ASN A 64 4.95 15.46 -8.86
C ASN A 64 4.73 14.07 -9.48
N LEU A 65 5.72 13.18 -9.36
CA LEU A 65 5.54 11.74 -9.55
C LEU A 65 5.34 11.11 -8.17
N VAL A 66 4.30 10.30 -8.02
CA VAL A 66 3.94 9.63 -6.77
C VAL A 66 3.82 8.15 -7.07
N GLU A 67 4.48 7.32 -6.27
CA GLU A 67 4.43 5.86 -6.39
C GLU A 67 4.10 5.20 -5.04
N GLY A 68 3.51 4.00 -5.11
CA GLY A 68 3.23 3.19 -3.93
C GLY A 68 1.85 2.51 -3.98
N ALA A 69 1.73 1.41 -3.23
CA ALA A 69 0.53 0.57 -3.23
C ALA A 69 -0.72 1.27 -2.64
N ALA A 70 -0.53 2.29 -1.79
CA ALA A 70 -1.63 3.06 -1.22
C ALA A 70 -2.34 4.00 -2.22
N LEU A 71 -1.81 4.16 -3.44
CA LEU A 71 -2.43 4.94 -4.51
C LEU A 71 -3.55 4.13 -5.16
N LEU A 72 -4.64 3.93 -4.43
CA LEU A 72 -5.78 3.12 -4.88
C LEU A 72 -6.50 3.79 -6.07
N PRO A 73 -6.84 3.06 -7.14
CA PRO A 73 -7.49 3.63 -8.33
C PRO A 73 -8.72 4.48 -8.01
N LEU A 74 -9.59 3.99 -7.12
CA LEU A 74 -10.81 4.70 -6.75
C LEU A 74 -10.56 6.04 -6.04
N LYS A 75 -9.46 6.15 -5.28
CA LYS A 75 -9.08 7.39 -4.58
C LYS A 75 -8.38 8.37 -5.51
N VAL A 76 -7.57 7.88 -6.44
CA VAL A 76 -6.81 8.69 -7.38
C VAL A 76 -7.70 9.23 -8.50
N ALA A 77 -8.65 8.44 -9.01
CA ALA A 77 -9.45 8.77 -10.19
C ALA A 77 -10.14 10.15 -10.12
N SER A 78 -10.67 10.53 -8.95
CA SER A 78 -11.34 11.82 -8.75
C SER A 78 -10.39 13.02 -8.71
N LEU A 79 -9.09 12.79 -8.57
CA LEU A 79 -8.06 13.83 -8.50
C LEU A 79 -7.33 14.04 -9.83
N LEU A 80 -7.53 13.17 -10.82
CA LEU A 80 -6.87 13.25 -12.11
C LEU A 80 -7.53 14.29 -13.00
N SER A 81 -6.71 15.17 -13.57
CA SER A 81 -7.13 16.04 -14.69
C SER A 81 -7.21 15.30 -16.01
N ASP A 82 -6.48 14.18 -16.13
CA ASP A 82 -6.39 13.33 -17.32
C ASP A 82 -6.09 11.88 -16.86
N LEU A 83 -6.76 10.90 -17.47
CA LEU A 83 -6.59 9.48 -17.12
C LEU A 83 -5.18 8.96 -17.45
N SER A 84 -4.48 9.56 -18.40
CA SER A 84 -3.10 9.22 -18.76
C SER A 84 -2.08 9.58 -17.68
N HIS A 85 -2.46 10.37 -16.68
CA HIS A 85 -1.59 10.74 -15.56
C HIS A 85 -1.48 9.66 -14.47
N ALA A 86 -2.16 8.53 -14.62
CA ALA A 86 -2.05 7.42 -13.68
C ALA A 86 -1.89 6.08 -14.38
N ILE A 87 -0.98 5.26 -13.85
CA ILE A 87 -0.67 3.94 -14.38
C ILE A 87 -0.60 2.97 -13.20
N TRP A 88 -1.33 1.86 -13.31
CA TRP A 88 -1.21 0.72 -12.40
C TRP A 88 -0.63 -0.45 -13.16
N MET A 89 0.49 -0.97 -12.68
CA MET A 89 1.15 -2.15 -13.23
C MET A 89 0.90 -3.33 -12.30
N VAL A 90 0.18 -4.34 -12.79
CA VAL A 90 -0.07 -5.58 -12.06
C VAL A 90 0.63 -6.71 -12.83
N PRO A 91 1.58 -7.43 -12.21
CA PRO A 91 2.24 -8.53 -12.88
C PRO A 91 1.27 -9.69 -13.09
N THR A 92 1.53 -10.53 -14.10
CA THR A 92 0.87 -11.84 -14.15
C THR A 92 1.41 -12.71 -13.01
N PRO A 93 0.64 -13.71 -12.53
CA PRO A 93 1.11 -14.62 -11.50
C PRO A 93 2.45 -15.30 -11.86
N GLU A 94 2.61 -15.72 -13.11
CA GLU A 94 3.81 -16.40 -13.60
C GLU A 94 5.03 -15.46 -13.53
N PHE A 95 4.88 -14.24 -14.07
CA PHE A 95 5.94 -13.24 -14.02
C PHE A 95 6.32 -12.91 -12.58
N GLN A 96 5.34 -12.76 -11.69
CA GLN A 96 5.59 -12.46 -10.29
C GLN A 96 6.39 -13.58 -9.61
N VAL A 97 5.97 -14.84 -9.76
CA VAL A 97 6.66 -15.99 -9.15
C VAL A 97 8.07 -16.16 -9.69
N GLU A 98 8.26 -16.10 -11.02
CA GLU A 98 9.58 -16.23 -11.65
C GLU A 98 10.56 -15.17 -11.15
N ASN A 99 10.14 -13.90 -11.13
CA ASN A 99 11.02 -12.80 -10.73
C ASN A 99 11.20 -12.69 -9.20
N TYR A 100 10.23 -13.12 -8.40
CA TYR A 100 10.38 -13.13 -6.95
C TYR A 100 11.40 -14.18 -6.48
N LYS A 101 11.53 -15.33 -7.17
CA LYS A 101 12.53 -16.38 -6.83
C LYS A 101 13.97 -15.88 -6.87
N GLU A 102 14.25 -14.89 -7.70
CA GLU A 102 15.59 -14.30 -7.87
C GLU A 102 15.94 -13.28 -6.75
N ARG A 103 15.03 -13.03 -5.80
CA ARG A 103 15.26 -12.08 -4.71
C ARG A 103 15.91 -12.77 -3.52
N ASP A 104 17.09 -12.30 -3.10
CA ASP A 104 17.84 -12.88 -1.97
C ASP A 104 17.07 -12.93 -0.63
N TRP A 105 16.01 -12.15 -0.49
CA TRP A 105 15.19 -12.04 0.72
C TRP A 105 13.88 -12.86 0.68
N ILE A 106 13.63 -13.63 -0.38
CA ILE A 106 12.38 -14.39 -0.56
C ILE A 106 12.35 -15.68 0.26
N TYR A 107 12.30 -15.57 1.58
CA TYR A 107 12.30 -16.75 2.46
C TYR A 107 10.88 -17.27 2.67
N ARG A 108 10.56 -18.44 2.09
CA ARG A 108 9.31 -19.20 2.33
C ARG A 108 8.00 -18.50 1.96
N ILE A 109 8.07 -17.47 1.11
CA ILE A 109 6.90 -16.72 0.63
C ILE A 109 6.28 -17.40 -0.60
N LEU A 110 7.08 -18.15 -1.37
CA LEU A 110 6.67 -18.83 -2.60
C LEU A 110 6.55 -20.36 -2.45
N ASP A 111 6.74 -20.87 -1.23
CA ASP A 111 6.59 -22.28 -0.88
C ASP A 111 5.10 -22.61 -0.66
#